data_AF-A0A497JKC6-F1
#
_entry.id   AF-A0A497JKC6-F1
#
_cell.length_a   1.000
_cell.length_b   1.000
_cell.length_c   1.000
_cell.angle_alpha   90.00
_cell.angle_beta   90.00
_cell.angle_gamma   90.00
#
_symmetry.space_group_name_H-M   'P 1'
#
loop_
_entity.id
_entity.type
_entity.pdbx_description
1 polymer ?
#
loop_
_entity_poly.entity_id
_entity_poly.type
_entity_poly.pdbx_seq_one_letter_code
_entity_poly.pdbx_strand_id
1 'polypeptide(L)'
;MNKLGERKMDKKIILAVVVVMLFAFSPAVSVRAITADDIKNAIQSPYELTVATIEGGNPETVDPAWCYDTASAELIMNVYDTLITFDGEHMERYLPSIATEWTIENITGTKSPEGLDWYFRYTFKIRTGVKFYDVAGHVYDLTPQDVEYSFERELVQDRASGPQWMLYEPLLDTWGAFGLNSTPIVPGEPGYNESELIRVGKMIDHAVESNATHVWFNLAFPGAYAPFMQILCQSWSSILSKQWVNEYVIGELGRHEWPGDWGDYTGWIEYHDPAISPLDDPTPIMCGTGPYMLETLSYTDEYWTVVRNENYWRGWPADFPKLGPSQPAGWVDRLTVTWHYTWEVRRDMFLSGQIDMCAVPRQNLPEMYVDFEAGILKDGLRCTYPLP
;
A
#
# COMPACT_ATOMS: atom_id res chain seq x y z
N MET A 1 0.93 -71.60 49.87
CA MET A 1 1.92 -71.95 50.92
C MET A 1 3.20 -71.20 50.62
N ASN A 2 3.74 -70.50 51.63
CA ASN A 2 4.95 -69.66 51.65
C ASN A 2 4.87 -68.27 51.00
N LYS A 3 5.15 -67.15 51.68
CA LYS A 3 5.17 -66.78 53.11
C LYS A 3 5.49 -65.27 53.17
N LEU A 4 4.91 -64.60 54.18
CA LEU A 4 5.29 -63.31 54.80
C LEU A 4 5.35 -62.03 53.96
N GLY A 5 4.55 -61.06 54.40
CA GLY A 5 4.90 -59.65 54.32
C GLY A 5 5.68 -59.18 55.55
N GLU A 6 6.36 -58.05 55.38
CA GLU A 6 6.81 -57.10 56.40
C GLU A 6 6.61 -55.69 55.79
N ARG A 7 5.60 -54.91 56.21
CA ARG A 7 5.62 -53.86 57.26
C ARG A 7 6.73 -52.80 57.10
N LYS A 8 6.38 -51.59 56.64
CA LYS A 8 6.16 -50.37 57.45
C LYS A 8 6.20 -49.07 56.60
N MET A 9 5.10 -48.34 56.69
CA MET A 9 4.95 -46.89 56.90
C MET A 9 6.06 -45.90 56.46
N ASP A 10 5.59 -44.91 55.70
CA ASP A 10 5.72 -43.46 55.94
C ASP A 10 6.55 -42.59 54.97
N LYS A 11 5.88 -41.47 54.58
CA LYS A 11 6.39 -40.15 54.13
C LYS A 11 6.48 -39.87 52.62
N LYS A 12 5.50 -39.07 52.19
CA LYS A 12 5.51 -37.98 51.20
C LYS A 12 6.79 -37.84 50.36
N ILE A 13 6.65 -38.01 49.04
CA ILE A 13 7.49 -37.30 48.06
C ILE A 13 6.56 -36.58 47.10
N ILE A 14 6.57 -35.26 47.26
CA ILE A 14 6.13 -34.25 46.30
C ILE A 14 7.09 -34.35 45.12
N LEU A 15 6.59 -34.63 43.91
CA LEU A 15 7.35 -34.36 42.69
C LEU A 15 6.71 -33.14 42.03
N ALA A 16 7.40 -32.02 42.20
CA ALA A 16 7.05 -30.71 41.71
C ALA A 16 7.00 -30.70 40.18
N VAL A 17 5.82 -30.43 39.63
CA VAL A 17 5.71 -29.86 38.28
C VAL A 17 6.19 -28.43 38.43
N VAL A 18 7.40 -28.16 37.93
CA VAL A 18 7.92 -26.81 37.79
C VAL A 18 7.13 -26.14 36.67
N VAL A 19 6.00 -25.55 37.04
CA VAL A 19 5.37 -24.49 36.26
C VAL A 19 6.23 -23.26 36.45
N VAL A 20 7.10 -22.97 35.48
CA VAL A 20 7.70 -21.63 35.39
C VAL A 20 6.60 -20.69 34.93
N MET A 21 5.88 -20.12 35.90
CA MET A 21 5.14 -18.87 35.72
C MET A 21 6.17 -17.75 35.52
N LEU A 22 6.50 -17.48 34.26
CA LEU A 22 7.01 -16.16 33.87
C LEU A 22 5.79 -15.29 33.57
N PHE A 23 5.44 -14.46 34.54
CA PHE A 23 4.61 -13.28 34.34
C PHE A 23 5.34 -12.35 33.37
N ALA A 24 4.98 -12.40 32.09
CA ALA A 24 5.08 -11.25 31.21
C ALA A 24 3.67 -10.65 31.13
N PHE A 25 3.47 -9.53 31.83
CA PHE A 25 2.34 -8.64 31.61
C PHE A 25 2.45 -8.09 30.18
N SER A 26 1.86 -8.76 29.19
CA SER A 26 1.35 -8.06 28.01
C SER A 26 -0.06 -7.60 28.37
N PRO A 27 -0.39 -6.31 28.33
CA PRO A 27 -1.79 -5.95 28.22
C PRO A 27 -2.21 -6.49 26.85
N ALA A 28 -2.96 -7.60 26.84
CA ALA A 28 -3.78 -7.93 25.70
C ALA A 28 -4.76 -6.76 25.56
N VAL A 29 -4.40 -5.80 24.71
CA VAL A 29 -5.39 -4.85 24.18
C VAL A 29 -6.30 -5.71 23.34
N SER A 30 -7.40 -6.16 23.93
CA SER A 30 -8.51 -6.70 23.16
C SER A 30 -9.03 -5.55 22.31
N VAL A 31 -8.61 -5.49 21.05
CA VAL A 31 -9.23 -4.61 20.06
C VAL A 31 -10.61 -5.18 19.82
N ARG A 32 -11.61 -4.62 20.49
CA ARG A 32 -13.02 -4.90 20.20
C ARG A 32 -13.33 -4.19 18.89
N ALA A 33 -13.89 -4.91 17.91
CA ALA A 33 -14.45 -4.30 16.71
C ALA A 33 -15.44 -3.20 17.11
N ILE A 34 -15.27 -1.99 16.57
CA ILE A 34 -16.17 -0.87 16.83
C ILE A 34 -17.52 -1.23 16.20
N THR A 35 -18.56 -1.32 17.02
CA THR A 35 -19.92 -1.60 16.55
C THR A 35 -20.62 -0.30 16.14
N ALA A 36 -21.68 -0.39 15.34
CA ALA A 36 -22.54 0.76 15.02
C ALA A 36 -23.08 1.45 16.30
N ASP A 37 -23.30 0.71 17.38
CA ASP A 37 -23.69 1.25 18.69
C ASP A 37 -22.54 1.96 19.43
N ASP A 38 -21.29 1.59 19.19
CA ASP A 38 -20.12 2.29 19.74
C ASP A 38 -19.91 3.63 19.03
N ILE A 39 -20.10 3.70 17.70
CA ILE A 39 -20.09 4.96 16.92
C ILE A 39 -21.20 5.90 17.42
N LYS A 40 -22.40 5.35 17.66
CA LYS A 40 -23.56 6.11 18.14
C LYS A 40 -23.37 6.74 19.52
N ASN A 41 -22.50 6.17 20.36
CA ASN A 41 -22.24 6.63 21.72
C ASN A 41 -20.84 7.24 21.91
N ALA A 42 -20.03 7.34 20.85
CA ALA A 42 -18.71 7.91 20.93
C ALA A 42 -18.82 9.40 21.28
N ILE A 43 -18.19 9.81 22.38
CA ILE A 43 -17.77 11.21 22.53
C ILE A 43 -16.80 11.43 21.38
N GLN A 44 -17.19 12.23 20.37
CA GLN A 44 -16.32 12.54 19.24
C GLN A 44 -14.99 13.08 19.78
N SER A 45 -13.96 12.24 19.72
CA SER A 45 -12.60 12.68 20.00
C SER A 45 -12.23 13.68 18.91
N PRO A 46 -11.67 14.85 19.25
CA PRO A 46 -11.22 15.82 18.23
C PRO A 46 -10.06 15.28 17.36
N TYR A 47 -9.54 14.09 17.69
CA TYR A 47 -8.48 13.39 16.96
C TYR A 47 -8.96 12.14 16.24
N GLU A 48 -10.27 11.89 16.16
CA GLU A 48 -10.81 10.78 15.36
C GLU A 48 -11.64 11.34 14.21
N LEU A 49 -11.47 10.75 13.02
CA LEU A 49 -12.22 11.09 11.82
C LEU A 49 -12.97 9.86 11.32
N THR A 50 -14.29 9.98 11.17
CA THR A 50 -15.14 8.94 10.59
C THR A 50 -15.69 9.40 9.25
N VAL A 51 -15.38 8.64 8.20
CA VAL A 51 -15.88 8.85 6.84
C VAL A 51 -16.82 7.72 6.48
N ALA A 52 -18.01 8.04 5.98
CA ALA A 52 -18.89 7.06 5.37
C ALA A 52 -18.95 7.26 3.86
N THR A 53 -18.40 6.30 3.11
CA THR A 53 -18.43 6.32 1.65
C THR A 53 -19.71 5.66 1.11
N ILE A 54 -19.77 5.46 -0.20
CA ILE A 54 -20.88 4.79 -0.88
C ILE A 54 -21.00 3.31 -0.45
N GLU A 55 -22.23 2.79 -0.46
CA GLU A 55 -22.49 1.37 -0.18
C GLU A 55 -21.76 0.49 -1.21
N GLY A 56 -21.04 -0.53 -0.74
CA GLY A 56 -20.19 -1.37 -1.59
C GLY A 56 -18.93 -0.67 -2.15
N GLY A 57 -18.58 0.52 -1.63
CA GLY A 57 -17.35 1.24 -1.99
C GLY A 57 -16.11 0.72 -1.25
N ASN A 58 -15.94 -0.60 -1.13
CA ASN A 58 -14.81 -1.20 -0.44
C ASN A 58 -13.53 -1.16 -1.28
N PRO A 59 -12.33 -1.07 -0.66
CA PRO A 59 -11.09 -1.33 -1.37
C PRO A 59 -11.07 -2.78 -1.88
N GLU A 60 -10.55 -3.01 -3.08
CA GLU A 60 -10.31 -4.36 -3.60
C GLU A 60 -9.06 -4.98 -2.94
N THR A 61 -8.05 -4.16 -2.65
CA THR A 61 -6.71 -4.62 -2.25
C THR A 61 -6.00 -3.57 -1.37
N VAL A 62 -5.00 -4.00 -0.61
CA VAL A 62 -4.02 -3.13 0.04
C VAL A 62 -2.67 -3.11 -0.69
N ASP A 63 -2.53 -3.85 -1.78
CA ASP A 63 -1.29 -4.02 -2.53
C ASP A 63 -1.16 -2.99 -3.67
N PRO A 64 -0.12 -2.14 -3.65
CA PRO A 64 0.18 -1.24 -4.76
C PRO A 64 0.25 -1.92 -6.13
N ALA A 65 0.82 -3.12 -6.21
CA ALA A 65 0.92 -3.86 -7.47
C ALA A 65 -0.43 -4.39 -7.96
N TRP A 66 -1.43 -4.52 -7.09
CA TRP A 66 -2.74 -5.01 -7.49
C TRP A 66 -3.75 -3.88 -7.75
N CYS A 67 -3.54 -2.72 -7.11
CA CYS A 67 -4.48 -1.60 -7.05
C CYS A 67 -4.81 -1.01 -8.43
N TYR A 68 -6.07 -1.13 -8.86
CA TYR A 68 -6.58 -0.43 -10.06
C TYR A 68 -7.94 0.26 -9.86
N ASP A 69 -8.28 0.52 -8.60
CA ASP A 69 -9.51 1.20 -8.20
C ASP A 69 -9.21 2.35 -7.22
N THR A 70 -10.16 3.27 -7.08
CA THR A 70 -9.98 4.46 -6.26
C THR A 70 -10.11 4.20 -4.75
N ALA A 71 -10.84 3.16 -4.33
CA ALA A 71 -11.05 2.87 -2.91
C ALA A 71 -9.79 2.24 -2.29
N SER A 72 -9.13 1.35 -3.01
CA SER A 72 -7.79 0.84 -2.64
C SER A 72 -6.76 1.95 -2.64
N ALA A 73 -6.77 2.82 -3.65
CA ALA A 73 -5.84 3.95 -3.75
C ALA A 73 -5.97 4.92 -2.56
N GLU A 74 -7.20 5.20 -2.09
CA GLU A 74 -7.42 6.05 -0.90
C GLU A 74 -6.68 5.48 0.33
N LEU A 75 -6.81 4.19 0.58
CA LEU A 75 -6.12 3.53 1.70
C LEU A 75 -4.60 3.50 1.50
N ILE A 76 -4.14 3.06 0.33
CA ILE A 76 -2.71 2.94 -0.01
C ILE A 76 -1.98 4.27 0.16
N MET A 77 -2.58 5.37 -0.33
CA MET A 77 -1.97 6.70 -0.28
C MET A 77 -1.93 7.32 1.13
N ASN A 78 -2.63 6.73 2.12
CA ASN A 78 -2.47 7.09 3.53
C ASN A 78 -1.28 6.37 4.20
N VAL A 79 -0.92 5.18 3.69
CA VAL A 79 0.08 4.30 4.32
C VAL A 79 1.43 4.35 3.63
N TYR A 80 1.46 4.55 2.32
CA TYR A 80 2.67 4.59 1.51
C TYR A 80 2.93 5.98 0.92
N ASP A 81 4.20 6.29 0.67
CA ASP A 81 4.59 7.43 -0.16
C ASP A 81 5.18 6.94 -1.50
N THR A 82 5.03 7.76 -2.53
CA THR A 82 5.64 7.61 -3.85
C THR A 82 6.96 8.39 -3.97
N LEU A 83 7.69 8.24 -5.08
CA LEU A 83 8.90 9.04 -5.36
C LEU A 83 8.60 10.54 -5.38
N ILE A 84 7.52 10.92 -6.03
CA ILE A 84 7.07 12.31 -6.24
C ILE A 84 5.56 12.38 -6.10
N THR A 85 5.03 13.55 -5.82
CA THR A 85 3.57 13.78 -5.70
C THR A 85 3.13 14.98 -6.51
N PHE A 86 1.84 15.09 -6.80
CA PHE A 86 1.28 16.24 -7.51
C PHE A 86 1.34 17.52 -6.66
N ASP A 87 1.55 18.66 -7.31
CA ASP A 87 1.35 19.99 -6.73
C ASP A 87 -0.15 20.34 -6.72
N GLY A 88 -0.90 19.75 -5.79
CA GLY A 88 -2.35 19.97 -5.71
C GLY A 88 -3.09 19.44 -6.91
N GLU A 89 -3.92 20.30 -7.52
CA GLU A 89 -4.74 19.98 -8.69
C GLU A 89 -3.96 20.02 -10.02
N HIS A 90 -2.66 20.36 -9.99
CA HIS A 90 -1.85 20.50 -11.20
C HIS A 90 -1.32 19.14 -11.68
N MET A 91 -1.77 18.69 -12.85
CA MET A 91 -1.39 17.39 -13.45
C MET A 91 0.02 17.37 -14.07
N GLU A 92 0.72 18.50 -14.09
CA GLU A 92 2.03 18.67 -14.77
C GLU A 92 3.11 19.26 -13.86
N ARG A 93 2.81 19.40 -12.56
CA ARG A 93 3.72 19.93 -11.55
C ARG A 93 3.91 18.90 -10.45
N TYR A 94 5.16 18.62 -10.16
CA TYR A 94 5.56 17.54 -9.26
C TYR A 94 6.39 18.10 -8.12
N LEU A 95 6.13 17.58 -6.93
CA LEU A 95 6.81 17.95 -5.70
C LEU A 95 7.59 16.75 -5.15
N PRO A 96 8.73 17.02 -4.48
CA PRO A 96 9.49 15.97 -3.80
C PRO A 96 8.64 15.20 -2.78
N SER A 97 8.81 13.87 -2.78
CA SER A 97 8.34 13.00 -1.70
C SER A 97 9.49 12.13 -1.20
N ILE A 98 9.51 10.83 -1.53
CA ILE A 98 10.65 9.95 -1.25
C ILE A 98 11.89 10.40 -2.02
N ALA A 99 11.73 10.89 -3.25
CA ALA A 99 12.82 11.53 -3.98
C ALA A 99 12.96 13.00 -3.57
N THR A 100 14.19 13.48 -3.41
CA THR A 100 14.47 14.91 -3.11
C THR A 100 14.79 15.73 -4.36
N GLU A 101 15.35 15.11 -5.39
CA GLU A 101 15.73 15.72 -6.66
C GLU A 101 15.69 14.66 -7.76
N TRP A 102 15.52 15.10 -9.02
CA TRP A 102 15.57 14.22 -10.18
C TRP A 102 16.13 14.90 -11.43
N THR A 103 16.69 14.10 -12.33
CA THR A 103 17.12 14.52 -13.66
C THR A 103 16.43 13.68 -14.73
N ILE A 104 16.16 14.29 -15.89
CA ILE A 104 15.62 13.63 -17.07
C ILE A 104 16.61 13.88 -18.21
N GLU A 105 17.23 12.81 -18.70
CA GLU A 105 18.28 12.87 -19.71
C GLU A 105 17.87 12.13 -20.96
N ASN A 106 18.04 12.75 -22.13
CA ASN A 106 17.93 12.05 -23.41
C ASN A 106 19.22 11.26 -23.67
N ILE A 107 19.10 9.94 -23.71
CA ILE A 107 20.21 8.99 -23.91
C ILE A 107 20.08 8.20 -25.22
N THR A 108 19.30 8.73 -26.17
CA THR A 108 19.05 8.10 -27.49
C THR A 108 20.36 7.63 -28.13
N GLY A 109 20.34 6.39 -28.62
CA GLY A 109 21.52 5.72 -29.17
C GLY A 109 22.24 4.81 -28.16
N THR A 110 21.77 4.78 -26.91
CA THR A 110 22.15 3.78 -25.91
C THR A 110 21.22 2.57 -26.02
N LYS A 111 21.75 1.37 -25.74
CA LYS A 111 20.98 0.13 -25.69
C LYS A 111 21.18 -0.57 -24.35
N SER A 112 20.17 -1.30 -23.90
CA SER A 112 20.34 -2.28 -22.83
C SER A 112 21.30 -3.40 -23.26
N PRO A 113 21.90 -4.15 -22.30
CA PRO A 113 22.70 -5.33 -22.62
C PRO A 113 21.96 -6.39 -23.47
N GLU A 114 20.63 -6.44 -23.37
CA GLU A 114 19.73 -7.33 -24.11
C GLU A 114 19.40 -6.78 -25.51
N GLY A 115 19.85 -5.57 -25.84
CA GLY A 115 19.71 -4.93 -27.15
C GLY A 115 18.52 -3.99 -27.31
N LEU A 116 17.74 -3.76 -26.24
CA LEU A 116 16.60 -2.83 -26.23
C LEU A 116 17.10 -1.40 -26.36
N ASP A 117 16.50 -0.60 -27.25
CA ASP A 117 16.84 0.82 -27.38
C ASP A 117 16.34 1.60 -26.17
N TRP A 118 17.18 2.50 -25.63
CA TRP A 118 16.80 3.44 -24.58
C TRP A 118 16.87 4.88 -25.09
N TYR A 119 15.83 5.65 -24.79
CA TYR A 119 15.68 7.02 -25.26
C TYR A 119 15.85 8.04 -24.14
N PHE A 120 15.34 7.74 -22.95
CA PHE A 120 15.44 8.61 -21.80
C PHE A 120 15.85 7.86 -20.54
N ARG A 121 16.58 8.55 -19.66
CA ARG A 121 16.88 8.11 -18.30
C ARG A 121 16.35 9.11 -17.30
N TYR A 122 15.53 8.63 -16.36
CA TYR A 122 14.99 9.42 -15.27
C TYR A 122 15.69 8.99 -13.99
N THR A 123 16.50 9.86 -13.39
CA THR A 123 17.29 9.54 -12.20
C THR A 123 16.75 10.31 -11.00
N PHE A 124 16.48 9.63 -9.89
CA PHE A 124 15.93 10.20 -8.67
C PHE A 124 16.91 9.98 -7.51
N LYS A 125 17.17 11.01 -6.72
CA LYS A 125 17.91 10.87 -5.47
C LYS A 125 16.95 10.58 -4.32
N ILE A 126 17.22 9.52 -3.59
CA ILE A 126 16.35 9.03 -2.52
C ILE A 126 16.69 9.73 -1.20
N ARG A 127 15.64 10.11 -0.46
CA ARG A 127 15.74 10.70 0.86
C ARG A 127 16.37 9.71 1.85
N THR A 128 17.20 10.23 2.74
CA THR A 128 17.80 9.44 3.83
C THR A 128 17.01 9.62 5.12
N GLY A 129 17.06 8.61 6.00
CA GLY A 129 16.43 8.66 7.33
C GLY A 129 14.91 8.45 7.33
N VAL A 130 14.32 8.08 6.20
CA VAL A 130 12.92 7.61 6.13
C VAL A 130 12.87 6.15 6.54
N LYS A 131 11.78 5.75 7.20
CA LYS A 131 11.56 4.38 7.65
C LYS A 131 10.15 3.94 7.31
N PHE A 132 10.00 2.64 7.09
CA PHE A 132 8.71 1.96 6.99
C PHE A 132 8.22 1.56 8.37
N TYR A 133 6.92 1.62 8.59
CA TYR A 133 6.27 1.28 9.84
C TYR A 133 4.97 0.50 9.60
N ASP A 134 4.65 -0.39 10.53
CA ASP A 134 3.34 -1.00 10.64
C ASP A 134 2.84 -1.00 12.10
N VAL A 135 1.59 -1.42 12.30
CA VAL A 135 0.99 -1.50 13.63
C VAL A 135 1.49 -2.66 14.48
N ALA A 136 2.16 -3.65 13.88
CA ALA A 136 2.80 -4.75 14.60
C ALA A 136 4.14 -4.33 15.22
N GLY A 137 4.64 -3.13 14.88
CA GLY A 137 5.85 -2.55 15.43
C GLY A 137 7.11 -2.88 14.63
N HIS A 138 6.96 -3.39 13.41
CA HIS A 138 8.10 -3.57 12.52
C HIS A 138 8.59 -2.20 12.00
N VAL A 139 9.91 -2.07 11.88
CA VAL A 139 10.56 -0.83 11.45
C VAL A 139 11.73 -1.17 10.53
N TYR A 140 11.70 -0.63 9.31
CA TYR A 140 12.73 -0.85 8.30
C TYR A 140 13.23 0.48 7.74
N ASP A 141 14.52 0.56 7.42
CA ASP A 141 15.09 1.74 6.76
C ASP A 141 14.71 1.76 5.28
N LEU A 142 14.32 2.94 4.77
CA LEU A 142 14.18 3.14 3.34
C LEU A 142 15.55 3.26 2.68
N THR A 143 15.73 2.47 1.62
CA THR A 143 16.91 2.47 0.77
C THR A 143 16.52 2.65 -0.71
N PRO A 144 17.46 3.05 -1.58
CA PRO A 144 17.21 3.04 -3.02
C PRO A 144 16.83 1.66 -3.58
N GLN A 145 17.34 0.58 -2.97
CA GLN A 145 16.99 -0.79 -3.35
C GLN A 145 15.51 -1.11 -3.11
N ASP A 146 14.86 -0.48 -2.13
CA ASP A 146 13.42 -0.65 -1.90
C ASP A 146 12.59 -0.07 -3.05
N VAL A 147 13.05 1.04 -3.64
CA VAL A 147 12.40 1.66 -4.81
C VAL A 147 12.54 0.76 -6.03
N GLU A 148 13.77 0.34 -6.35
CA GLU A 148 14.05 -0.63 -7.43
C GLU A 148 13.19 -1.87 -7.27
N TYR A 149 13.25 -2.51 -6.10
CA TYR A 149 12.43 -3.67 -5.76
C TYR A 149 10.94 -3.45 -5.99
N SER A 150 10.39 -2.29 -5.59
CA SER A 150 8.95 -2.02 -5.71
C SER A 150 8.49 -2.02 -7.16
N PHE A 151 9.22 -1.33 -8.04
CA PHE A 151 8.88 -1.25 -9.47
C PHE A 151 9.17 -2.56 -10.21
N GLU A 152 10.28 -3.23 -9.90
CA GLU A 152 10.55 -4.55 -10.46
C GLU A 152 9.50 -5.58 -10.02
N ARG A 153 9.07 -5.55 -8.74
CA ARG A 153 8.03 -6.44 -8.22
C ARG A 153 6.72 -6.25 -8.97
N GLU A 154 6.33 -5.01 -9.23
CA GLU A 154 5.15 -4.71 -10.03
C GLU A 154 5.27 -5.32 -11.43
N LEU A 155 6.39 -5.12 -12.11
CA LEU A 155 6.65 -5.68 -13.43
C LEU A 155 6.73 -7.22 -13.42
N VAL A 156 7.28 -7.84 -12.38
CA VAL A 156 7.32 -9.30 -12.23
C VAL A 156 5.92 -9.87 -12.05
N GLN A 157 5.11 -9.26 -11.17
CA GLN A 157 3.76 -9.72 -10.91
C GLN A 157 2.84 -9.54 -12.13
N ASP A 158 2.90 -8.38 -12.81
CA ASP A 158 2.19 -8.10 -14.08
C ASP A 158 0.84 -8.81 -14.20
N ARG A 159 -0.03 -8.58 -13.21
CA ARG A 159 -1.30 -9.29 -13.12
C ARG A 159 -2.15 -9.01 -14.34
N ALA A 160 -2.89 -10.02 -14.79
CA ALA A 160 -3.83 -9.87 -15.88
C ALA A 160 -4.85 -8.76 -15.55
N SER A 161 -5.02 -7.83 -16.49
CA SER A 161 -5.89 -6.65 -16.35
C SER A 161 -5.51 -5.69 -15.21
N GLY A 162 -4.27 -5.74 -14.72
CA GLY A 162 -3.73 -4.80 -13.73
C GLY A 162 -3.19 -3.49 -14.33
N PRO A 163 -2.74 -2.55 -13.49
CA PRO A 163 -2.19 -1.25 -13.92
C PRO A 163 -0.81 -1.30 -14.59
N GLN A 164 -0.12 -2.44 -14.55
CA GLN A 164 1.32 -2.57 -14.87
C GLN A 164 1.67 -2.21 -16.30
N TRP A 165 0.71 -2.29 -17.22
CA TRP A 165 0.90 -1.80 -18.58
C TRP A 165 1.39 -0.34 -18.60
N MET A 166 1.02 0.47 -17.61
CA MET A 166 1.46 1.86 -17.47
C MET A 166 2.96 1.99 -17.16
N LEU A 167 3.60 0.94 -16.64
CA LEU A 167 5.06 0.87 -16.47
C LEU A 167 5.73 0.16 -17.65
N TYR A 168 5.11 -0.91 -18.17
CA TYR A 168 5.62 -1.61 -19.34
C TYR A 168 5.70 -0.71 -20.59
N GLU A 169 4.71 0.14 -20.84
CA GLU A 169 4.69 1.01 -22.02
C GLU A 169 5.90 1.97 -22.04
N PRO A 170 6.16 2.78 -21.00
CA PRO A 170 7.33 3.67 -20.99
C PRO A 170 8.66 2.93 -20.88
N LEU A 171 8.77 1.92 -20.02
CA LEU A 171 10.05 1.30 -19.67
C LEU A 171 10.52 0.28 -20.70
N LEU A 172 9.57 -0.44 -21.29
CA LEU A 172 9.84 -1.67 -22.04
C LEU A 172 9.18 -1.68 -23.43
N ASP A 173 8.52 -0.59 -23.82
CA ASP A 173 7.83 -0.38 -25.11
C ASP A 173 6.85 -1.51 -25.46
N THR A 174 6.11 -1.98 -24.45
CA THR A 174 5.14 -3.08 -24.57
C THR A 174 4.01 -2.95 -23.55
N TRP A 175 3.09 -3.91 -23.49
CA TRP A 175 1.92 -3.87 -22.60
C TRP A 175 1.99 -4.83 -21.39
N GLY A 176 3.03 -5.66 -21.31
CA GLY A 176 3.24 -6.66 -20.26
C GLY A 176 4.46 -7.54 -20.55
N ALA A 177 4.81 -8.42 -19.62
CA ALA A 177 5.99 -9.29 -19.69
C ALA A 177 5.99 -10.15 -20.97
N PHE A 178 4.82 -10.69 -21.33
CA PHE A 178 4.65 -11.57 -22.50
C PHE A 178 4.57 -10.79 -23.82
N GLY A 179 4.68 -9.47 -23.78
CA GLY A 179 4.94 -8.68 -24.97
C GLY A 179 6.43 -8.57 -25.30
N LEU A 180 7.33 -9.03 -24.42
CA LEU A 180 8.79 -8.96 -24.61
C LEU A 180 9.40 -10.19 -25.26
N ASN A 181 8.72 -11.34 -25.16
CA ASN A 181 9.25 -12.60 -25.65
C ASN A 181 8.91 -12.84 -27.13
N SER A 182 9.86 -13.44 -27.83
CA SER A 182 9.73 -13.92 -29.21
C SER A 182 9.43 -15.41 -29.31
N THR A 183 9.64 -16.15 -28.22
CA THR A 183 9.35 -17.58 -28.06
C THR A 183 8.75 -17.84 -26.68
N PRO A 184 7.94 -18.90 -26.48
CA PRO A 184 7.32 -19.19 -25.19
C PRO A 184 8.34 -19.23 -24.03
N ILE A 185 8.01 -18.58 -22.91
CA ILE A 185 8.89 -18.45 -21.74
C ILE A 185 8.37 -19.19 -20.50
N VAL A 186 7.19 -19.80 -20.56
CA VAL A 186 6.61 -20.54 -19.43
C VAL A 186 7.11 -21.99 -19.45
N PRO A 187 7.78 -22.46 -18.39
CA PRO A 187 8.25 -23.84 -18.30
C PRO A 187 7.10 -24.85 -18.48
N GLY A 188 7.31 -25.84 -19.35
CA GLY A 188 6.31 -26.87 -19.66
C GLY A 188 5.40 -26.57 -20.84
N GLU A 189 5.38 -25.33 -21.36
CA GLU A 189 4.67 -25.03 -22.59
C GLU A 189 5.42 -25.53 -23.85
N PRO A 190 4.70 -25.96 -24.91
CA PRO A 190 5.32 -26.32 -26.18
C PRO A 190 6.16 -25.17 -26.76
N GLY A 191 7.45 -25.43 -26.99
CA GLY A 191 8.36 -24.41 -27.52
C GLY A 191 9.00 -23.52 -26.46
N TYR A 192 8.89 -23.88 -25.17
CA TYR A 192 9.62 -23.22 -24.07
C TYR A 192 11.09 -22.98 -24.39
N ASN A 193 11.54 -21.75 -24.14
CA ASN A 193 12.91 -21.30 -24.34
C ASN A 193 13.41 -20.59 -23.08
N GLU A 194 14.20 -21.31 -22.27
CA GLU A 194 14.82 -20.79 -21.05
C GLU A 194 15.71 -19.56 -21.30
N SER A 195 16.44 -19.53 -22.42
CA SER A 195 17.27 -18.36 -22.75
C SER A 195 16.43 -17.11 -23.01
N GLU A 196 15.21 -17.28 -23.52
CA GLU A 196 14.28 -16.15 -23.71
C GLU A 196 13.64 -15.71 -22.40
N LEU A 197 13.30 -16.65 -21.51
CA LEU A 197 12.86 -16.36 -20.14
C LEU A 197 13.89 -15.50 -19.39
N ILE A 198 15.16 -15.92 -19.45
CA ILE A 198 16.29 -15.20 -18.86
C ILE A 198 16.43 -13.80 -19.48
N ARG A 199 16.30 -13.69 -20.81
CA ARG A 199 16.39 -12.41 -21.51
C ARG A 199 15.29 -11.45 -21.05
N VAL A 200 14.05 -11.91 -20.93
CA VAL A 200 12.92 -11.09 -20.45
C VAL A 200 13.14 -10.63 -19.00
N GLY A 201 13.57 -11.53 -18.11
CA GLY A 201 13.87 -11.16 -16.71
C GLY A 201 14.93 -10.06 -16.63
N LYS A 202 16.01 -10.16 -17.42
CA LYS A 202 17.05 -9.12 -17.48
C LYS A 202 16.56 -7.79 -18.05
N MET A 203 15.61 -7.81 -19.00
CA MET A 203 15.03 -6.57 -19.51
C MET A 203 14.24 -5.84 -18.42
N ILE A 204 13.49 -6.59 -17.60
CA ILE A 204 12.74 -6.03 -16.47
C ILE A 204 13.71 -5.44 -15.43
N ASP A 205 14.72 -6.21 -15.02
CA ASP A 205 15.78 -5.80 -14.08
C ASP A 205 16.47 -4.50 -14.54
N HIS A 206 17.06 -4.51 -15.73
CA HIS A 206 17.79 -3.35 -16.23
C HIS A 206 16.90 -2.13 -16.58
N ALA A 207 15.58 -2.25 -16.53
CA ALA A 207 14.67 -1.13 -16.73
C ALA A 207 14.64 -0.18 -15.53
N VAL A 208 14.86 -0.71 -14.32
CA VAL A 208 14.86 0.06 -13.06
C VAL A 208 16.04 -0.38 -12.22
N GLU A 209 16.96 0.53 -11.95
CA GLU A 209 18.21 0.17 -11.28
C GLU A 209 18.54 1.17 -10.19
N SER A 210 19.29 0.74 -9.18
CA SER A 210 19.70 1.62 -8.09
C SER A 210 21.20 1.58 -7.75
N ASN A 211 21.62 2.59 -7.00
CA ASN A 211 22.88 2.60 -6.28
C ASN A 211 22.65 3.04 -4.84
N ALA A 212 23.72 3.30 -4.07
CA ALA A 212 23.60 3.68 -2.66
C ALA A 212 22.78 4.95 -2.37
N THR A 213 22.45 5.78 -3.37
CA THR A 213 21.79 7.08 -3.18
C THR A 213 20.69 7.40 -4.21
N HIS A 214 20.72 6.78 -5.38
CA HIS A 214 19.83 7.09 -6.49
C HIS A 214 19.19 5.84 -7.05
N VAL A 215 18.02 6.02 -7.67
CA VAL A 215 17.35 5.06 -8.56
C VAL A 215 17.22 5.70 -9.93
N TRP A 216 17.31 4.92 -11.00
CA TRP A 216 17.01 5.40 -12.34
C TRP A 216 16.16 4.44 -13.15
N PHE A 217 15.31 5.03 -13.99
CA PHE A 217 14.45 4.34 -14.94
C PHE A 217 15.00 4.54 -16.35
N ASN A 218 15.19 3.46 -17.09
CA ASN A 218 15.57 3.49 -18.49
C ASN A 218 14.33 3.30 -19.36
N LEU A 219 13.92 4.34 -20.10
CA LEU A 219 12.73 4.30 -20.93
C LEU A 219 13.07 3.83 -22.34
N ALA A 220 12.42 2.73 -22.75
CA ALA A 220 12.49 2.20 -24.10
C ALA A 220 11.48 2.83 -25.08
N PHE A 221 10.46 3.53 -24.57
CA PHE A 221 9.51 4.21 -25.43
C PHE A 221 10.20 5.27 -26.33
N PRO A 222 9.93 5.29 -27.65
CA PRO A 222 10.57 6.21 -28.58
C PRO A 222 10.06 7.65 -28.42
N GLY A 223 10.65 8.39 -27.48
CA GLY A 223 10.37 9.80 -27.22
C GLY A 223 10.27 10.13 -25.74
N ALA A 224 9.96 11.38 -25.44
CA ALA A 224 9.63 11.76 -24.06
C ALA A 224 8.22 11.22 -23.75
N TYR A 225 8.14 10.19 -22.90
CA TYR A 225 6.86 9.63 -22.47
C TYR A 225 6.20 10.60 -21.48
N ALA A 226 5.38 11.51 -22.00
CA ALA A 226 4.81 12.61 -21.23
C ALA A 226 4.09 12.18 -19.94
N PRO A 227 3.35 11.05 -19.88
CA PRO A 227 2.67 10.61 -18.67
C PRO A 227 3.58 10.00 -17.59
N PHE A 228 4.87 9.71 -17.84
CA PHE A 228 5.67 8.89 -16.92
C PHE A 228 5.75 9.49 -15.51
N MET A 229 5.95 10.81 -15.41
CA MET A 229 5.97 11.51 -14.12
C MET A 229 4.63 11.48 -13.39
N GLN A 230 3.51 11.40 -14.11
CA GLN A 230 2.17 11.27 -13.52
C GLN A 230 1.96 9.87 -12.96
N ILE A 231 2.45 8.85 -13.67
CA ILE A 231 2.40 7.45 -13.23
C ILE A 231 3.13 7.29 -11.89
N LEU A 232 4.34 7.87 -11.78
CA LEU A 232 5.15 7.84 -10.55
C LEU A 232 4.51 8.55 -9.33
N CYS A 233 3.37 9.24 -9.49
CA CYS A 233 2.61 9.87 -8.42
C CYS A 233 1.41 9.03 -7.91
N GLN A 234 1.14 7.88 -8.53
CA GLN A 234 -0.07 7.09 -8.28
C GLN A 234 0.16 5.98 -7.25
N SER A 235 -0.93 5.36 -6.77
CA SER A 235 -0.89 4.31 -5.76
C SER A 235 -0.05 3.11 -6.17
N TRP A 236 -0.11 2.69 -7.44
CA TRP A 236 0.75 1.67 -8.07
C TRP A 236 2.18 2.14 -8.33
N SER A 237 2.65 3.19 -7.66
CA SER A 237 4.06 3.60 -7.63
C SER A 237 4.51 3.88 -6.20
N SER A 238 3.76 3.33 -5.25
CA SER A 238 4.07 3.35 -3.82
C SER A 238 5.29 2.47 -3.54
N ILE A 239 6.14 2.92 -2.63
CA ILE A 239 7.36 2.19 -2.30
C ILE A 239 7.10 1.22 -1.14
N LEU A 240 7.45 -0.06 -1.32
CA LEU A 240 7.43 -1.12 -0.32
C LEU A 240 8.83 -1.36 0.24
N SER A 241 8.92 -1.90 1.46
CA SER A 241 10.18 -2.39 2.00
C SER A 241 10.49 -3.80 1.50
N LYS A 242 11.61 -3.96 0.77
CA LYS A 242 12.14 -5.27 0.38
C LYS A 242 12.45 -6.14 1.61
N GLN A 243 13.01 -5.53 2.64
CA GLN A 243 13.37 -6.24 3.87
C GLN A 243 12.13 -6.74 4.62
N TRP A 244 11.10 -5.91 4.78
CA TRP A 244 9.83 -6.35 5.38
C TRP A 244 9.20 -7.50 4.59
N VAL A 245 9.20 -7.43 3.26
CA VAL A 245 8.67 -8.52 2.44
C VAL A 245 9.44 -9.82 2.70
N ASN A 246 10.76 -9.79 2.69
CA ASN A 246 11.56 -11.00 2.88
C ASN A 246 11.45 -11.56 4.30
N GLU A 247 11.55 -10.72 5.33
CA GLU A 247 11.58 -11.16 6.72
C GLU A 247 10.18 -11.54 7.22
N TYR A 248 9.19 -10.69 6.99
CA TYR A 248 7.86 -10.85 7.56
C TYR A 248 6.90 -11.56 6.60
N VAL A 249 6.70 -11.04 5.38
CA VAL A 249 5.70 -11.57 4.44
C VAL A 249 6.07 -12.98 3.98
N ILE A 250 7.32 -13.19 3.56
CA ILE A 250 7.82 -14.50 3.14
C ILE A 250 8.29 -15.31 4.36
N GLY A 251 9.16 -14.75 5.19
CA GLY A 251 9.82 -15.48 6.27
C GLY A 251 8.88 -15.93 7.40
N GLU A 252 8.15 -14.99 8.00
CA GLU A 252 7.27 -15.28 9.14
C GLU A 252 5.89 -15.79 8.72
N LEU A 253 5.26 -15.16 7.72
CA LEU A 253 3.91 -15.51 7.28
C LEU A 253 3.90 -16.62 6.23
N GLY A 254 5.03 -16.90 5.56
CA GLY A 254 5.12 -17.95 4.54
C GLY A 254 4.33 -17.65 3.27
N ARG A 255 4.05 -16.37 2.96
CA ARG A 255 3.28 -16.00 1.78
C ARG A 255 4.11 -16.13 0.50
N HIS A 256 3.44 -16.49 -0.59
CA HIS A 256 4.06 -16.66 -1.89
C HIS A 256 4.24 -15.29 -2.57
N GLU A 257 5.44 -14.73 -2.42
CA GLU A 257 5.79 -13.39 -2.87
C GLU A 257 7.21 -13.39 -3.45
N TRP A 258 7.45 -12.51 -4.42
CA TRP A 258 8.74 -12.37 -5.05
C TRP A 258 9.75 -11.74 -4.07
N PRO A 259 10.90 -12.40 -3.78
CA PRO A 259 11.87 -11.89 -2.80
C PRO A 259 12.70 -10.70 -3.31
N GLY A 260 12.58 -10.33 -4.58
CA GLY A 260 13.44 -9.32 -5.20
C GLY A 260 14.86 -9.82 -5.47
N ASP A 261 15.05 -11.14 -5.62
CA ASP A 261 16.30 -11.73 -6.06
C ASP A 261 16.08 -12.39 -7.43
N TRP A 262 16.85 -11.94 -8.40
CA TRP A 262 16.80 -12.45 -9.77
C TRP A 262 17.47 -13.82 -9.92
N GLY A 263 18.44 -14.17 -9.07
CA GLY A 263 19.16 -15.44 -9.18
C GLY A 263 19.79 -15.66 -10.56
N ASP A 264 19.35 -16.69 -11.28
CA ASP A 264 19.73 -16.98 -12.67
C ASP A 264 18.72 -16.48 -13.72
N TYR A 265 17.74 -15.67 -13.30
CA TYR A 265 16.61 -15.13 -14.06
C TYR A 265 15.59 -16.17 -14.54
N THR A 266 15.60 -17.39 -14.02
CA THR A 266 14.58 -18.39 -14.37
C THR A 266 13.40 -18.42 -13.42
N GLY A 267 13.57 -17.98 -12.16
CA GLY A 267 12.56 -18.10 -11.11
C GLY A 267 11.48 -17.01 -11.07
N TRP A 268 11.71 -15.84 -11.68
CA TRP A 268 10.76 -14.72 -11.58
C TRP A 268 9.37 -15.04 -12.13
N ILE A 269 9.31 -15.91 -13.16
CA ILE A 269 8.06 -16.30 -13.83
C ILE A 269 7.10 -17.05 -12.90
N GLU A 270 7.59 -17.61 -11.79
CA GLU A 270 6.75 -18.27 -10.78
C GLU A 270 5.84 -17.27 -10.05
N TYR A 271 6.22 -15.99 -10.02
CA TYR A 271 5.49 -14.91 -9.36
C TYR A 271 4.66 -14.06 -10.32
N HIS A 272 4.67 -14.40 -11.61
CA HIS A 272 3.90 -13.71 -12.64
C HIS A 272 2.42 -14.12 -12.61
N ASP A 273 1.55 -13.15 -12.84
CA ASP A 273 0.09 -13.26 -12.81
C ASP A 273 -0.44 -14.01 -11.57
N PRO A 274 -0.10 -13.56 -10.34
CA PRO A 274 -0.55 -14.24 -9.14
C PRO A 274 -2.08 -14.22 -9.07
N ALA A 275 -2.69 -15.34 -8.67
CA ALA A 275 -4.15 -15.46 -8.61
C ALA A 275 -4.79 -14.61 -7.51
N ILE A 276 -4.03 -14.28 -6.46
CA ILE A 276 -4.42 -13.46 -5.32
C ILE A 276 -3.20 -12.64 -4.91
N SER A 277 -3.40 -11.39 -4.46
CA SER A 277 -2.29 -10.59 -3.95
C SER A 277 -1.68 -11.23 -2.69
N PRO A 278 -0.35 -11.32 -2.62
CA PRO A 278 0.35 -11.77 -1.42
C PRO A 278 0.20 -10.83 -0.22
N LEU A 279 -0.20 -9.57 -0.42
CA LEU A 279 -0.42 -8.64 0.69
C LEU A 279 -1.86 -8.69 1.23
N ASP A 280 -2.81 -9.19 0.43
CA ASP A 280 -4.22 -9.32 0.83
C ASP A 280 -4.53 -10.62 1.59
N ASP A 281 -3.92 -11.75 1.20
CA ASP A 281 -4.33 -13.08 1.69
C ASP A 281 -3.31 -13.70 2.67
N PRO A 282 -3.76 -14.32 3.79
CA PRO A 282 -5.16 -14.48 4.22
C PRO A 282 -5.76 -13.26 4.92
N THR A 283 -4.92 -12.27 5.26
CA THR A 283 -5.35 -11.04 5.91
C THR A 283 -4.56 -9.85 5.35
N PRO A 284 -5.21 -8.71 5.04
CA PRO A 284 -4.51 -7.54 4.54
C PRO A 284 -3.42 -7.05 5.49
N ILE A 285 -2.22 -6.82 4.97
CA ILE A 285 -1.06 -6.29 5.70
C ILE A 285 -0.37 -5.18 4.91
N MET A 286 0.13 -4.17 5.61
CA MET A 286 0.83 -3.03 5.01
C MET A 286 1.97 -2.59 5.92
N CYS A 287 3.09 -2.17 5.34
CA CYS A 287 4.22 -1.57 6.04
C CYS A 287 4.80 -0.44 5.17
N GLY A 288 4.51 0.80 5.53
CA GLY A 288 4.69 1.95 4.65
C GLY A 288 5.42 3.12 5.31
N THR A 289 5.88 4.06 4.49
CA THR A 289 6.57 5.28 4.96
C THR A 289 5.63 6.43 5.31
N GLY A 290 4.34 6.26 5.02
CA GLY A 290 3.33 7.31 5.01
C GLY A 290 2.90 7.81 6.40
N PRO A 291 1.98 8.78 6.41
CA PRO A 291 1.50 9.43 7.63
C PRO A 291 0.66 8.53 8.53
N TYR A 292 0.09 7.45 8.02
CA TYR A 292 -0.72 6.51 8.80
C TYR A 292 -0.28 5.06 8.57
N MET A 293 -0.72 4.17 9.44
CA MET A 293 -0.49 2.73 9.37
C MET A 293 -1.84 2.02 9.38
N LEU A 294 -2.00 0.98 8.56
CA LEU A 294 -3.20 0.15 8.57
C LEU A 294 -3.35 -0.54 9.92
N GLU A 295 -4.45 -0.29 10.61
CA GLU A 295 -4.80 -1.03 11.82
C GLU A 295 -5.75 -2.20 11.51
N THR A 296 -6.77 -1.98 10.69
CA THR A 296 -7.74 -3.01 10.34
C THR A 296 -8.38 -2.73 8.99
N LEU A 297 -8.58 -3.77 8.19
CA LEU A 297 -9.49 -3.79 7.05
C LEU A 297 -10.42 -5.00 7.23
N SER A 298 -11.70 -4.74 7.51
CA SER A 298 -12.72 -5.77 7.70
C SER A 298 -13.72 -5.71 6.56
N TYR A 299 -13.67 -6.70 5.68
CA TYR A 299 -14.69 -6.91 4.65
C TYR A 299 -16.02 -7.37 5.23
N THR A 300 -16.00 -8.03 6.40
CA THR A 300 -17.22 -8.53 7.07
C THR A 300 -17.98 -7.40 7.75
N ASP A 301 -17.25 -6.49 8.42
CA ASP A 301 -17.84 -5.36 9.14
C ASP A 301 -17.87 -4.08 8.28
N GLU A 302 -17.37 -4.16 7.05
CA GLU A 302 -17.47 -3.11 6.02
C GLU A 302 -16.79 -1.79 6.41
N TYR A 303 -15.56 -1.88 6.92
CA TYR A 303 -14.73 -0.71 7.22
C TYR A 303 -13.22 -1.00 7.12
N TRP A 304 -12.45 0.08 7.00
CA TRP A 304 -11.03 0.08 7.35
C TRP A 304 -10.69 1.22 8.30
N THR A 305 -9.61 1.03 9.05
CA THR A 305 -9.09 1.98 10.01
C THR A 305 -7.58 2.09 9.87
N VAL A 306 -7.09 3.32 9.85
CA VAL A 306 -5.67 3.65 9.92
C VAL A 306 -5.39 4.50 11.15
N VAL A 307 -4.19 4.32 11.72
CA VAL A 307 -3.72 5.05 12.92
C VAL A 307 -2.48 5.85 12.60
N ARG A 308 -2.31 6.97 13.30
CA ARG A 308 -1.23 7.91 13.06
C ARG A 308 0.14 7.26 13.21
N ASN A 309 1.00 7.45 12.21
CA ASN A 309 2.44 7.19 12.33
C ASN A 309 3.09 8.35 13.09
N GLU A 310 3.31 8.20 14.40
CA GLU A 310 3.93 9.24 15.23
C GLU A 310 5.35 9.60 14.77
N ASN A 311 6.01 8.70 14.04
CA ASN A 311 7.35 8.85 13.51
C ASN A 311 7.37 9.20 12.01
N TYR A 312 6.25 9.70 11.47
CA TYR A 312 6.19 10.12 10.07
C TYR A 312 7.28 11.14 9.75
N TRP A 313 8.00 10.93 8.66
CA TRP A 313 9.23 11.65 8.35
C TRP A 313 9.01 13.14 8.02
N ARG A 314 7.77 13.54 7.67
CA ARG A 314 7.38 14.95 7.53
C ARG A 314 6.92 15.61 8.84
N GLY A 315 6.95 14.89 9.96
CA GLY A 315 6.54 15.38 11.28
C GLY A 315 5.03 15.63 11.39
N TRP A 316 4.64 16.31 12.48
CA TRP A 316 3.25 16.67 12.80
C TRP A 316 3.13 18.12 13.33
N PRO A 317 2.18 18.94 12.83
CA PRO A 317 1.38 18.72 11.62
C PRO A 317 2.28 18.43 10.42
N ALA A 318 1.85 17.54 9.52
CA ALA A 318 2.69 17.10 8.43
C ALA A 318 3.15 18.27 7.56
N ASP A 319 4.45 18.33 7.26
CA ASP A 319 5.04 19.24 6.26
C ASP A 319 4.63 18.79 4.85
N PHE A 320 3.34 18.89 4.57
CA PHE A 320 2.73 18.57 3.30
C PHE A 320 2.67 19.83 2.44
N PRO A 321 2.90 19.73 1.12
CA PRO A 321 2.75 20.87 0.23
C PRO A 321 1.38 21.53 0.37
N LYS A 322 1.36 22.84 0.20
CA LYS A 322 0.14 23.62 0.27
C LYS A 322 -0.76 23.26 -0.92
N LEU A 323 -1.92 22.66 -0.64
CA LEU A 323 -2.95 22.38 -1.65
C LEU A 323 -3.95 23.55 -1.67
N GLY A 324 -3.77 24.49 -2.60
CA GLY A 324 -4.60 25.70 -2.67
C GLY A 324 -4.39 26.61 -1.44
N PRO A 325 -5.44 26.98 -0.67
CA PRO A 325 -5.30 27.71 0.59
C PRO A 325 -5.00 26.80 1.79
N SER A 326 -5.09 25.47 1.63
CA SER A 326 -5.07 24.50 2.73
C SER A 326 -3.67 23.92 2.95
N GLN A 327 -3.29 23.80 4.22
CA GLN A 327 -2.13 23.05 4.69
C GLN A 327 -2.54 22.29 5.95
N PRO A 328 -1.92 21.14 6.27
CA PRO A 328 -2.19 20.44 7.53
C PRO A 328 -1.97 21.39 8.71
N ALA A 329 -3.02 21.63 9.50
CA ALA A 329 -2.96 22.45 10.71
C ALA A 329 -2.90 21.61 12.00
N GLY A 330 -3.01 20.29 11.86
CA GLY A 330 -3.09 19.32 12.94
C GLY A 330 -2.97 17.91 12.39
N TRP A 331 -3.53 16.96 13.11
CA TRP A 331 -3.58 15.55 12.74
C TRP A 331 -4.82 14.92 13.34
N VAL A 332 -5.17 13.74 12.84
CA VAL A 332 -6.04 12.80 13.53
C VAL A 332 -5.18 11.64 14.02
N ASP A 333 -5.50 11.08 15.17
CA ASP A 333 -4.86 9.86 15.67
C ASP A 333 -5.41 8.62 14.97
N ARG A 334 -6.66 8.70 14.48
CA ARG A 334 -7.36 7.59 13.84
C ARG A 334 -8.32 8.08 12.76
N LEU A 335 -8.26 7.45 11.60
CA LEU A 335 -9.23 7.61 10.52
C LEU A 335 -9.93 6.27 10.30
N THR A 336 -11.26 6.28 10.34
CA THR A 336 -12.10 5.13 9.97
C THR A 336 -12.92 5.48 8.74
N VAL A 337 -12.90 4.61 7.74
CA VAL A 337 -13.75 4.72 6.55
C VAL A 337 -14.64 3.48 6.46
N THR A 338 -15.94 3.70 6.29
CA THR A 338 -16.94 2.63 6.21
C THR A 338 -17.83 2.77 4.99
N TRP A 339 -18.24 1.63 4.42
CA TRP A 339 -19.18 1.52 3.30
C TRP A 339 -20.46 0.76 3.68
N HIS A 340 -20.71 0.61 4.99
CA HIS A 340 -21.80 -0.22 5.50
C HIS A 340 -23.20 0.35 5.27
N TYR A 341 -23.31 1.68 5.21
CA TYR A 341 -24.59 2.34 5.39
C TYR A 341 -25.29 2.65 4.06
N THR A 342 -26.56 2.30 3.99
CA THR A 342 -27.51 2.86 3.02
C THR A 342 -27.54 4.39 3.10
N TRP A 343 -28.00 5.06 2.03
CA TRP A 343 -28.02 6.52 1.98
C TRP A 343 -28.80 7.14 3.14
N GLU A 344 -29.99 6.63 3.46
CA GLU A 344 -30.85 7.21 4.50
C GLU A 344 -30.18 7.16 5.88
N VAL A 345 -29.54 6.03 6.20
CA VAL A 345 -28.81 5.86 7.46
C VAL A 345 -27.57 6.75 7.49
N ARG A 346 -26.77 6.75 6.41
CA ARG A 346 -25.58 7.59 6.28
C ARG A 346 -25.90 9.08 6.44
N ARG A 347 -26.98 9.55 5.79
CA ARG A 347 -27.49 10.91 5.91
C ARG A 347 -27.83 11.26 7.35
N ASP A 348 -28.64 10.43 8.01
CA ASP A 348 -29.12 10.74 9.36
C ASP A 348 -27.97 10.75 10.36
N MET A 349 -27.01 9.84 10.22
CA MET A 349 -25.77 9.83 10.99
C MET A 349 -24.93 11.09 10.75
N PHE A 350 -24.70 11.48 9.49
CA PHE A 350 -23.97 12.70 9.13
C PHE A 350 -24.64 13.98 9.67
N LEU A 351 -25.96 14.14 9.48
CA LEU A 351 -26.72 15.29 9.98
C LEU A 351 -26.76 15.35 11.51
N SER A 352 -26.64 14.21 12.19
CA SER A 352 -26.56 14.15 13.65
C SER A 352 -25.15 14.35 14.22
N GLY A 353 -24.13 14.43 13.36
CA GLY A 353 -22.72 14.53 13.78
C GLY A 353 -22.08 13.22 14.24
N GLN A 354 -22.64 12.06 13.85
CA GLN A 354 -22.01 10.75 14.10
C GLN A 354 -20.93 10.39 13.05
N ILE A 355 -20.97 11.07 11.89
CA ILE A 355 -20.01 10.91 10.79
C ILE A 355 -19.51 12.31 10.44
N ASP A 356 -18.22 12.44 10.19
CA ASP A 356 -17.57 13.72 9.92
C ASP A 356 -17.55 14.07 8.43
N MET A 357 -17.48 13.05 7.57
CA MET A 357 -17.53 13.20 6.11
C MET A 357 -18.39 12.09 5.49
N CYS A 358 -19.24 12.43 4.52
CA CYS A 358 -20.04 11.42 3.84
C CYS A 358 -20.13 11.61 2.33
N ALA A 359 -20.25 10.50 1.60
CA ALA A 359 -20.61 10.50 0.20
C ALA A 359 -22.12 10.78 0.03
N VAL A 360 -22.45 11.88 -0.66
CA VAL A 360 -23.83 12.28 -0.97
C VAL A 360 -24.16 11.96 -2.42
N PRO A 361 -25.10 11.04 -2.72
CA PRO A 361 -25.54 10.80 -4.09
C PRO A 361 -26.11 12.07 -4.70
N ARG A 362 -25.80 12.35 -5.97
CA ARG A 362 -26.17 13.61 -6.64
C ARG A 362 -27.67 13.90 -6.57
N GLN A 363 -28.51 12.88 -6.73
CA GLN A 363 -29.97 12.98 -6.66
C GLN A 363 -30.50 13.37 -5.27
N ASN A 364 -29.71 13.16 -4.22
CA ASN A 364 -30.07 13.42 -2.83
C ASN A 364 -29.42 14.70 -2.29
N LEU A 365 -28.67 15.45 -3.10
CA LEU A 365 -28.08 16.74 -2.71
C LEU A 365 -29.09 17.70 -2.08
N PRO A 366 -30.33 17.87 -2.60
CA PRO A 366 -31.31 18.78 -2.00
C PRO A 366 -31.60 18.50 -0.52
N GLU A 367 -31.40 17.26 -0.06
CA GLU A 367 -31.62 16.90 1.34
C GLU A 367 -30.56 17.51 2.29
N MET A 368 -29.44 18.02 1.78
CA MET A 368 -28.39 18.68 2.58
C MET A 368 -28.63 20.18 2.76
N TYR A 369 -29.66 20.73 2.11
CA TYR A 369 -29.92 22.16 2.05
C TYR A 369 -31.21 22.51 2.78
N VAL A 370 -31.25 23.72 3.32
CA VAL A 370 -32.49 24.39 3.72
C VAL A 370 -33.18 24.94 2.47
N ASP A 371 -32.39 25.48 1.54
CA ASP A 371 -32.80 25.94 0.22
C ASP A 371 -31.73 25.56 -0.80
N PHE A 372 -32.02 24.56 -1.62
CA PHE A 372 -31.08 24.01 -2.60
C PHE A 372 -30.79 25.00 -3.73
N GLU A 373 -31.82 25.68 -4.25
CA GLU A 373 -31.69 26.64 -5.36
C GLU A 373 -30.91 27.89 -4.92
N ALA A 374 -31.07 28.30 -3.67
CA ALA A 374 -30.29 29.41 -3.09
C ALA A 374 -28.91 28.98 -2.55
N GLY A 375 -28.56 27.69 -2.60
CA GLY A 375 -27.29 27.17 -2.10
C GLY A 375 -27.13 27.26 -0.57
N ILE A 376 -28.23 27.34 0.18
CA ILE A 376 -28.23 27.47 1.65
C ILE A 376 -28.18 26.07 2.28
N LEU A 377 -26.99 25.64 2.71
CA LEU A 377 -26.78 24.39 3.42
C LEU A 377 -27.47 24.37 4.80
N LYS A 378 -27.79 23.16 5.29
CA LYS A 378 -28.19 22.95 6.68
C LYS A 378 -27.05 23.36 7.64
N ASP A 379 -27.44 23.83 8.83
CA ASP A 379 -26.51 24.26 9.87
C ASP A 379 -25.48 23.17 10.19
N GLY A 380 -24.23 23.58 10.36
CA GLY A 380 -23.10 22.68 10.67
C GLY A 380 -22.44 22.02 9.46
N LEU A 381 -23.07 22.05 8.28
CA LEU A 381 -22.49 21.49 7.07
C LEU A 381 -21.50 22.45 6.40
N ARG A 382 -20.44 21.88 5.83
CA ARG A 382 -19.46 22.60 5.01
C ARG A 382 -19.28 21.85 3.69
N CYS A 383 -19.26 22.60 2.59
CA CYS A 383 -18.92 22.09 1.28
C CYS A 383 -17.75 22.93 0.74
N THR A 384 -16.61 22.28 0.47
CA THR A 384 -15.36 22.94 0.07
C THR A 384 -15.36 23.40 -1.38
N TYR A 385 -16.13 22.74 -2.24
CA TYR A 385 -16.37 23.17 -3.62
C TYR A 385 -17.86 23.39 -3.82
N PRO A 386 -18.31 24.54 -4.35
CA PRO A 386 -19.71 24.69 -4.71
C PRO A 386 -20.06 23.60 -5.73
N LEU A 387 -20.92 22.67 -5.33
CA LEU A 387 -21.47 21.67 -6.23
C LEU A 387 -22.37 22.41 -7.24
N PRO A 388 -22.28 22.08 -8.54
CA PRO A 388 -23.09 22.75 -9.56
C PRO A 388 -24.58 22.53 -9.39
#